data_AF-A0AAX3X1W1-F1
#
_entry.id   AF-A0AAX3X1W1-F1
#
_cell.length_a   1.000
_cell.length_b   1.000
_cell.length_c   1.000
_cell.angle_alpha   90.00
_cell.angle_beta   90.00
_cell.angle_gamma   90.00
#
_symmetry.space_group_name_H-M   'P 1'
#
loop_
_entity.id
_entity.type
_entity.pdbx_description
1 polymer ?
#
loop_
_entity_poly.entity_id
_entity_poly.type
_entity_poly.pdbx_seq_one_letter_code
_entity_poly.pdbx_strand_id
1 'polypeptide(L)'
;MATRTLNEILKKLTAEQVRAANLLFENDILPPKQRRTFEQIADELGIEVRTLYNWRKLDAMLDYKVAMTDTYTKEHRARIMNAVIRESELGNASMTKLFMQNQGMLIDRVEYEDKSEKVDESAVAAKLASFRAKHK
;
A
#
# COMPACT_ATOMS: atom_id res chain seq x y z
N MET A 1 8.48 -3.21 -1.69
CA MET A 1 9.21 -4.10 -0.76
C MET A 1 8.91 -5.53 -1.19
N ALA A 2 9.90 -6.41 -1.27
CA ALA A 2 9.63 -7.82 -1.56
C ALA A 2 8.75 -8.39 -0.44
N THR A 3 7.54 -8.87 -0.76
CA THR A 3 6.62 -9.46 0.21
C THR A 3 7.23 -10.74 0.74
N ARG A 4 7.88 -10.65 1.91
CA ARG A 4 8.41 -11.82 2.62
C ARG A 4 7.26 -12.74 2.97
N THR A 5 7.48 -14.04 2.87
CA THR A 5 6.47 -15.02 3.29
C THR A 5 6.31 -14.99 4.81
N LEU A 6 5.12 -15.33 5.32
CA LEU A 6 4.85 -15.34 6.76
C LEU A 6 5.89 -16.17 7.54
N ASN A 7 6.31 -17.31 6.97
CA ASN A 7 7.32 -18.19 7.56
C ASN A 7 8.69 -17.50 7.71
N GLU A 8 9.10 -16.66 6.76
CA GLU A 8 10.36 -15.91 6.85
C GLU A 8 10.30 -14.78 7.88
N ILE A 9 9.13 -14.17 8.04
CA ILE A 9 8.87 -13.13 9.04
C ILE A 9 8.93 -13.75 10.44
N LEU A 10 8.26 -14.89 10.65
CA LEU A 10 8.23 -15.62 11.92
C LEU A 10 9.62 -16.04 12.40
N LYS A 11 10.55 -16.37 11.48
CA LYS A 11 11.94 -16.69 11.84
C LYS A 11 12.73 -15.51 12.41
N LYS A 12 12.28 -14.27 12.20
CA LYS A 12 12.94 -13.05 12.69
C LYS A 12 12.36 -12.52 13.99
N LEU A 13 11.29 -13.13 14.48
CA LEU A 13 10.58 -12.73 15.68
C LEU A 13 10.73 -13.81 16.74
N THR A 14 10.85 -13.40 18.00
CA THR A 14 10.71 -14.33 19.12
C THR A 14 9.24 -14.73 19.29
N ALA A 15 8.97 -15.83 19.98
CA ALA A 15 7.60 -16.26 20.25
C ALA A 15 6.76 -15.19 20.97
N GLU A 16 7.37 -14.42 21.88
CA GLU A 16 6.73 -13.30 22.56
C GLU A 16 6.42 -12.14 21.61
N GLN A 17 7.35 -11.82 20.70
CA GLN A 17 7.12 -10.78 19.70
C GLN A 17 6.02 -11.18 18.71
N VAL A 18 5.92 -12.46 18.34
CA VAL A 18 4.81 -12.96 17.52
C VAL A 18 3.47 -12.81 18.26
N ARG A 19 3.41 -13.17 19.55
CA ARG A 19 2.20 -12.93 20.37
C ARG A 19 1.85 -11.45 20.44
N ALA A 20 2.84 -10.59 20.67
CA ALA A 20 2.65 -9.15 20.69
C ALA A 20 2.15 -8.61 19.34
N ALA A 21 2.72 -9.08 18.22
CA ALA A 21 2.31 -8.67 16.88
C ALA A 21 0.86 -9.06 16.58
N ASN A 22 0.44 -10.27 17.00
CA ASN A 22 -0.94 -10.72 16.89
C ASN A 22 -1.88 -9.85 17.72
N LEU A 23 -1.59 -9.62 19.01
CA LEU A 23 -2.44 -8.78 19.86
C LEU A 23 -2.56 -7.35 19.32
N LEU A 24 -1.47 -6.79 18.80
CA LEU A 24 -1.50 -5.47 18.16
C LEU A 24 -2.36 -5.46 16.90
N PHE A 25 -2.29 -6.52 16.07
CA PHE A 25 -3.13 -6.66 14.89
C PHE A 25 -4.61 -6.79 15.27
N GLU A 26 -4.94 -7.67 16.22
CA GLU A 26 -6.31 -7.83 16.74
C GLU A 26 -6.85 -6.51 17.30
N ASN A 27 -6.01 -5.75 18.00
CA ASN A 27 -6.42 -4.46 18.53
C ASN A 27 -6.71 -3.42 17.44
N ASP A 28 -5.98 -3.44 16.33
CA ASP A 28 -6.17 -2.48 15.23
C ASP A 28 -7.47 -2.71 14.45
N ILE A 29 -7.89 -3.98 14.31
CA ILE A 29 -9.14 -4.32 13.61
C ILE A 29 -10.40 -4.04 14.46
N LEU A 30 -10.24 -3.80 15.76
CA LEU A 30 -11.37 -3.43 16.63
C LEU A 30 -11.85 -2.00 16.36
N PRO A 31 -13.16 -1.72 16.56
CA PRO A 31 -13.70 -0.37 16.56
C PRO A 31 -12.95 0.52 17.57
N PRO A 32 -12.73 1.82 17.30
CA PRO A 32 -11.91 2.69 18.15
C PRO A 32 -12.26 2.67 19.64
N LYS A 33 -13.55 2.55 19.98
CA LYS A 33 -14.03 2.51 21.38
C LYS A 33 -13.74 1.20 22.12
N GLN A 34 -13.39 0.14 21.39
CA GLN A 34 -13.11 -1.20 21.94
C GLN A 34 -11.61 -1.51 21.94
N ARG A 35 -10.77 -0.59 21.45
CA ARG A 35 -9.32 -0.78 21.40
C ARG A 35 -8.72 -0.69 22.80
N ARG A 36 -7.86 -1.65 23.12
CA ARG A 36 -6.98 -1.68 24.28
C ARG A 36 -5.87 -0.65 24.14
N THR A 37 -5.42 -0.08 25.26
CA THR A 37 -4.23 0.77 25.31
C THR A 37 -2.95 -0.07 25.20
N PHE A 38 -1.82 0.56 24.86
CA PHE A 38 -0.54 -0.17 24.86
C PHE A 38 -0.11 -0.63 26.24
N GLU A 39 -0.52 0.06 27.30
CA GLU A 39 -0.33 -0.37 28.68
C GLU A 39 -1.07 -1.68 28.94
N GLN A 40 -2.36 -1.74 28.61
CA GLN A 40 -3.17 -2.95 28.78
C GLN A 40 -2.62 -4.14 27.98
N ILE A 41 -2.15 -3.91 26.75
CA ILE A 41 -1.54 -4.96 25.93
C ILE A 41 -0.19 -5.42 26.52
N ALA A 42 0.62 -4.49 27.04
CA ALA A 42 1.88 -4.83 27.67
C ALA A 42 1.67 -5.62 28.98
N ASP A 43 0.67 -5.23 29.77
CA ASP A 43 0.25 -5.92 30.99
C ASP A 43 -0.23 -7.35 30.68
N GLU A 44 -1.05 -7.52 29.64
CA GLU A 44 -1.52 -8.84 29.17
C GLU A 44 -0.36 -9.74 28.71
N LEU A 45 0.69 -9.15 28.15
CA LEU A 45 1.90 -9.84 27.73
C LEU A 45 2.92 -10.06 28.86
N GLY A 46 2.75 -9.43 30.02
CA GLY A 46 3.70 -9.46 31.13
C GLY A 46 5.02 -8.75 30.84
N ILE A 47 5.01 -7.69 30.02
CA ILE A 47 6.21 -6.93 29.62
C ILE A 47 6.10 -5.45 29.97
N GLU A 48 7.23 -4.75 30.04
CA GLU A 48 7.21 -3.28 30.16
C GLU A 48 6.63 -2.65 28.88
N VAL A 49 5.83 -1.58 29.04
CA VAL A 49 5.28 -0.78 27.93
C VAL A 49 6.39 -0.29 26.98
N ARG A 50 7.57 0.05 27.52
CA ARG A 50 8.73 0.45 26.74
C ARG A 50 9.26 -0.67 25.84
N THR A 51 9.21 -1.92 26.30
CA THR A 51 9.57 -3.10 25.50
C THR A 51 8.64 -3.24 24.31
N LEU A 52 7.32 -3.15 24.53
CA LEU A 52 6.33 -3.17 23.46
C LEU A 52 6.54 -2.01 22.45
N TYR A 53 6.83 -0.82 22.96
CA TYR A 53 7.15 0.36 22.14
C TYR A 53 8.38 0.14 21.25
N ASN A 54 9.44 -0.46 21.79
CA ASN A 54 10.64 -0.77 21.02
C ASN A 54 10.38 -1.85 19.96
N TRP A 55 9.64 -2.91 20.31
CA TRP A 55 9.29 -3.97 19.35
C TRP A 55 8.48 -3.42 18.17
N ARG A 56 7.53 -2.53 18.40
CA ARG A 56 6.72 -1.92 17.33
C ARG A 56 7.52 -1.18 16.26
N LYS A 57 8.78 -0.85 16.52
CA LYS A 57 9.69 -0.20 15.56
C LYS A 57 10.48 -1.19 14.72
N LEU A 58 10.42 -2.49 15.01
CA LEU A 58 11.12 -3.52 14.26
C LEU A 58 10.41 -3.77 12.92
N ASP A 59 11.18 -3.81 11.83
CA ASP A 59 10.64 -4.11 10.50
C ASP A 59 9.87 -5.43 10.46
N ALA A 60 10.35 -6.45 11.18
CA ALA A 60 9.69 -7.75 11.23
C ALA A 60 8.28 -7.68 11.85
N MET A 61 8.04 -6.77 12.79
CA MET A 61 6.71 -6.55 13.39
C MET A 61 5.77 -5.88 12.39
N LEU A 62 6.28 -4.92 11.60
CA LEU A 62 5.50 -4.29 10.53
C LEU A 62 5.16 -5.29 9.43
N ASP A 63 6.16 -6.03 8.96
CA ASP A 63 6.00 -7.07 7.94
C ASP A 63 4.92 -8.09 8.36
N TYR A 64 4.93 -8.51 9.63
CA TYR A 64 3.91 -9.41 10.18
C TYR A 64 2.50 -8.82 10.07
N LYS A 65 2.32 -7.57 10.52
CA LYS A 65 1.01 -6.91 10.47
C LYS A 65 0.50 -6.72 9.04
N VAL A 66 1.39 -6.42 8.09
CA VAL A 66 1.03 -6.31 6.67
C VAL A 66 0.55 -7.67 6.15
N ALA A 67 1.29 -8.75 6.40
CA ALA A 67 0.91 -10.10 5.99
C ALA A 67 -0.44 -10.55 6.59
N MET A 68 -0.70 -10.22 7.86
CA MET A 68 -1.98 -10.49 8.50
C MET A 68 -3.12 -9.64 7.92
N THR A 69 -2.87 -8.36 7.64
CA THR A 69 -3.86 -7.47 7.02
C THR A 69 -4.24 -7.93 5.62
N ASP A 70 -3.28 -8.39 4.82
CA ASP A 70 -3.53 -8.96 3.50
C ASP A 70 -4.41 -10.20 3.58
N THR A 71 -4.12 -11.09 4.55
CA THR A 71 -4.89 -12.31 4.79
C THR A 71 -6.33 -11.97 5.22
N TYR A 72 -6.47 -11.07 6.19
CA TYR A 72 -7.76 -10.59 6.68
C TYR A 72 -8.60 -9.94 5.57
N THR A 73 -7.98 -9.08 4.76
CA THR A 73 -8.66 -8.40 3.65
C THR A 73 -9.11 -9.39 2.58
N LYS A 74 -8.29 -10.41 2.27
CA LYS A 74 -8.66 -11.49 1.34
C LYS A 74 -9.88 -12.26 1.84
N GLU A 75 -9.91 -12.62 3.12
CA GLU A 75 -11.05 -13.29 3.76
C GLU A 75 -12.32 -12.42 3.71
N HIS A 76 -12.18 -11.11 3.93
CA HIS A 76 -13.30 -10.17 3.95
C HIS A 76 -13.70 -9.65 2.56
N ARG A 77 -12.98 -10.05 1.50
CA ARG A 77 -13.15 -9.50 0.14
C ARG A 77 -14.59 -9.62 -0.37
N ALA A 78 -15.25 -10.74 -0.13
CA ALA A 78 -16.63 -10.95 -0.55
C ALA A 78 -17.61 -9.99 0.17
N ARG A 79 -17.43 -9.77 1.47
CA ARG A 79 -18.24 -8.82 2.25
C ARG A 79 -18.01 -7.38 1.81
N ILE A 80 -16.76 -7.00 1.54
CA ILE A 80 -16.42 -5.68 1.00
C ILE A 80 -17.10 -5.48 -0.37
N MET A 81 -17.00 -6.46 -1.26
CA MET A 81 -17.63 -6.38 -2.58
C MET A 81 -19.16 -6.30 -2.49
N ASN A 82 -19.79 -7.06 -1.59
CA ASN A 82 -21.23 -6.97 -1.35
C ASN A 82 -21.65 -5.57 -0.88
N ALA A 83 -20.87 -4.93 0.00
CA ALA A 83 -21.13 -3.56 0.42
C ALA A 83 -21.02 -2.57 -0.75
N VAL A 84 -20.00 -2.70 -1.61
CA VAL A 84 -19.86 -1.86 -2.81
C VAL A 84 -21.09 -2.02 -3.72
N ILE A 85 -21.51 -3.24 -4.01
CA ILE A 85 -22.69 -3.52 -4.84
C ILE A 85 -23.94 -2.89 -4.24
N ARG A 86 -24.18 -3.08 -2.94
CA ARG A 86 -25.35 -2.51 -2.26
C ARG A 86 -25.40 -0.99 -2.36
N GLU A 87 -24.29 -0.30 -2.12
CA GLU A 87 -24.25 1.16 -2.24
C GLU A 87 -24.42 1.63 -3.69
N SER A 88 -23.91 0.87 -4.66
CA SER A 88 -24.14 1.12 -6.09
C SER A 88 -25.63 1.01 -6.46
N GLU A 89 -26.33 -0.01 -5.98
CA GLU A 89 -27.77 -0.21 -6.20
C GLU A 89 -28.62 0.91 -5.58
N LEU A 90 -28.15 1.50 -4.47
CA LEU A 90 -28.77 2.67 -3.84
C LEU A 90 -28.51 3.99 -4.59
N GLY A 91 -27.77 3.96 -5.69
CA GLY A 91 -27.52 5.14 -6.53
C GLY A 91 -26.23 5.91 -6.21
N ASN A 92 -25.30 5.34 -5.42
CA ASN A 92 -24.01 5.96 -5.18
C ASN A 92 -23.10 5.81 -6.42
N ALA A 93 -23.08 6.84 -7.27
CA ALA A 93 -22.32 6.85 -8.52
C ALA A 93 -20.82 6.58 -8.34
N SER A 94 -20.22 7.01 -7.21
CA SER A 94 -18.81 6.76 -6.92
C SER A 94 -18.53 5.28 -6.67
N MET A 95 -19.42 4.58 -5.97
CA MET A 95 -19.29 3.13 -5.74
C MET A 95 -19.51 2.36 -7.03
N THR A 96 -20.47 2.80 -7.87
CA THR A 96 -20.69 2.20 -9.19
C THR A 96 -19.48 2.35 -10.10
N LYS A 97 -18.85 3.54 -10.11
CA LYS A 97 -17.58 3.76 -10.81
C LYS A 97 -16.50 2.82 -10.28
N LEU A 98 -16.32 2.73 -8.96
CA LEU A 98 -15.32 1.85 -8.34
C LEU A 98 -15.54 0.37 -8.71
N PHE A 99 -16.79 -0.09 -8.72
CA PHE A 99 -17.14 -1.44 -9.17
C PHE A 99 -16.75 -1.66 -10.63
N MET A 100 -17.11 -0.74 -11.53
CA MET A 100 -16.75 -0.80 -12.95
C MET A 100 -15.23 -0.77 -13.18
N GLN A 101 -14.49 0.03 -12.39
CA GLN A 101 -13.03 0.06 -12.42
C GLN A 101 -12.43 -1.28 -12.01
N ASN A 102 -12.95 -1.88 -10.92
CA ASN A 102 -12.49 -3.17 -10.44
C ASN A 102 -12.75 -4.32 -11.44
N GLN A 103 -13.77 -4.20 -12.30
CA GLN A 103 -14.05 -5.15 -13.39
C GLN A 103 -13.29 -4.83 -14.70
N GLY A 104 -12.50 -3.76 -14.74
CA GLY A 104 -11.77 -3.34 -15.95
C GLY A 104 -12.67 -2.77 -17.06
N MET A 105 -13.88 -2.30 -16.73
CA MET A 105 -14.86 -1.80 -17.71
C MET A 105 -14.59 -0.35 -18.14
N LEU A 106 -13.80 0.39 -17.39
CA LEU A 106 -13.51 1.80 -17.65
C LEU A 106 -12.23 1.93 -18.48
N ILE A 107 -12.36 2.58 -19.63
CA ILE A 107 -11.26 2.88 -20.54
C ILE A 107 -10.92 4.36 -20.39
N ASP A 108 -9.73 4.65 -19.88
CA ASP A 108 -9.21 6.02 -19.84
C ASP A 108 -8.59 6.35 -21.20
N ARG A 109 -9.29 7.14 -22.01
CA ARG A 109 -8.77 7.66 -23.28
C ARG A 109 -8.03 8.97 -23.03
N VAL A 110 -6.73 9.00 -23.31
CA VAL A 110 -5.92 10.22 -23.31
C VAL A 110 -5.55 10.53 -24.75
N GLU A 111 -5.98 11.69 -25.24
CA GLU A 111 -5.53 12.22 -26.53
C GLU A 111 -4.26 13.04 -26.30
N TYR A 112 -3.15 12.62 -26.92
CA TYR A 112 -1.89 13.33 -26.88
C TYR A 112 -1.77 14.17 -28.15
N GLU A 113 -1.75 15.49 -28.01
CA GLU A 113 -1.25 16.38 -29.05
C GLU A 113 0.27 16.49 -28.91
N ASP A 114 1.00 15.86 -29.81
CA ASP A 114 2.44 16.02 -29.89
C ASP A 114 2.76 17.39 -30.50
N LYS A 115 3.11 18.36 -29.64
CA LYS A 115 3.62 19.67 -30.05
C LYS A 115 5.14 19.66 -30.23
N SER A 116 5.72 18.55 -30.70
CA SER A 116 7.06 18.60 -31.25
C SER A 116 7.02 19.47 -32.51
N GLU A 117 7.50 20.71 -32.38
CA GLU A 117 7.90 21.50 -33.53
C GLU A 117 8.85 20.63 -34.35
N LYS A 118 8.53 20.35 -35.63
CA LYS A 118 9.42 19.59 -36.52
C LYS A 118 10.76 20.32 -36.55
N VAL A 119 11.73 19.84 -35.77
CA VAL A 119 13.08 20.38 -35.80
C VAL A 119 13.65 19.98 -37.15
N ASP A 120 13.83 20.98 -38.02
CA ASP A 120 14.44 20.82 -39.33
C ASP A 120 15.91 20.37 -39.14
N GLU A 121 16.17 19.07 -39.35
CA GLU A 121 17.48 18.44 -39.14
C GLU A 121 18.59 19.14 -39.93
N SER A 122 18.23 19.76 -41.05
CA SER A 122 19.13 20.55 -41.90
C SER A 122 19.66 21.81 -41.20
N ALA A 123 18.82 22.49 -40.42
CA ALA A 123 19.19 23.70 -39.68
C ALA A 123 20.06 23.37 -38.46
N VAL A 124 19.84 22.22 -37.83
CA VAL A 124 20.66 21.74 -36.70
C VAL A 124 22.04 21.29 -37.20
N ALA A 125 22.11 20.60 -38.34
CA ALA A 125 23.37 20.21 -38.97
C ALA A 125 24.22 21.42 -39.38
N ALA A 126 23.60 22.47 -39.94
CA ALA A 126 24.29 23.71 -40.30
C ALA A 126 24.84 24.47 -39.09
N LYS A 127 24.09 24.49 -37.96
CA LYS A 127 24.58 25.05 -36.70
C LYS A 127 25.75 24.23 -36.13
N LEU A 128 25.71 22.90 -36.21
CA LEU A 128 26.80 22.04 -35.74
C LEU A 128 28.09 22.22 -36.55
N ALA A 129 27.97 22.39 -37.86
CA ALA A 129 29.10 22.65 -38.75
C ALA A 129 29.78 24.01 -38.46
N SER A 130 28.99 25.06 -38.23
CA SER A 130 29.55 26.38 -37.88
C SER A 130 30.20 26.40 -36.50
N PHE A 131 29.69 25.66 -35.51
CA PHE A 131 30.35 25.49 -34.22
C PHE A 131 31.68 24.72 -34.32
N ARG A 132 31.75 23.66 -35.14
CA ARG A 132 33.00 22.91 -35.38
C ARG A 132 34.07 23.74 -36.11
N ALA A 133 33.66 24.65 -36.99
CA ALA A 133 34.58 25.56 -37.69
C ALA A 133 35.13 26.67 -36.78
N LYS A 134 34.39 27.06 -35.73
CA LYS A 134 34.76 28.13 -34.80
C LYS A 134 35.68 27.66 -33.66
N HIS A 135 35.84 26.35 -33.50
CA HIS A 135 36.67 25.71 -32.47
C HIS A 135 37.91 24.99 -33.05
N LYS A 136 38.35 25.38 -34.23
CA LYS A 136 39.62 24.96 -34.84
C LYS A 136 40.52 26.18 -35.01
#